data_AF-A0AAN0NAV8-F1
#
_entry.id   AF-A0AAN0NAV8-F1
#
_cell.length_a   1.000
_cell.length_b   1.000
_cell.length_c   1.000
_cell.angle_alpha   90.00
_cell.angle_beta   90.00
_cell.angle_gamma   90.00
#
_symmetry.space_group_name_H-M   'P 1'
#
loop_
_entity.id
_entity.type
_entity.pdbx_description
1 polymer ?
#
loop_
_entity_poly.entity_id
_entity_poly.type
_entity_poly.pdbx_seq_one_letter_code
_entity_poly.pdbx_strand_id
1 'polypeptide(L)'
;MNHAFNGTGFLKELDVSEWDTSNVSIMSFVFSYTAVESLDVHKWNTSNVTTMSNMFAMTQSLTHLEGKLNWDTSKVTKMDGMFIFSGLSELDLSNFDTSNVTDMDGMFGGMENLETLDIGSFDTSKVTNAENIFGMDEKLNRITLGAKTTFQSFYTGLPLISTESGEYTGGWIRIIPESPFTTYSSSDIFMESFNGNLVERMFGKDLSKMAN
;
A
#
# COMPACT_ATOMS: atom_id res chain seq x y z
N MET A 1 -2.77 9.78 -18.46
CA MET A 1 -3.39 8.45 -18.60
C MET A 1 -4.33 8.26 -17.43
N ASN A 2 -5.59 8.69 -17.56
CA ASN A 2 -6.58 8.59 -16.48
C ASN A 2 -7.71 7.68 -16.95
N HIS A 3 -8.03 6.63 -16.19
CA HIS A 3 -9.05 5.61 -16.52
C HIS A 3 -8.85 4.90 -17.88
N ALA A 4 -7.63 4.78 -18.39
CA ALA A 4 -7.38 4.34 -19.77
C ALA A 4 -8.02 2.98 -20.12
N PHE A 5 -7.95 2.01 -19.21
CA PHE A 5 -8.54 0.67 -19.34
C PHE A 5 -9.43 0.33 -18.13
N ASN A 6 -9.89 1.34 -17.38
CA ASN A 6 -10.68 1.12 -16.19
C ASN A 6 -11.96 0.34 -16.50
N GLY A 7 -12.21 -0.75 -15.76
CA GLY A 7 -13.40 -1.57 -15.91
C GLY A 7 -13.40 -2.50 -17.13
N THR A 8 -12.30 -2.60 -17.89
CA THR A 8 -12.19 -3.56 -18.98
C THR A 8 -11.86 -4.95 -18.44
N GLY A 9 -12.78 -5.56 -17.69
CA GLY A 9 -12.59 -6.87 -17.02
C GLY A 9 -12.43 -8.07 -17.97
N PHE A 10 -12.47 -7.85 -19.28
CA PHE A 10 -12.16 -8.85 -20.31
C PHE A 10 -10.75 -8.69 -20.89
N LEU A 11 -10.05 -7.60 -20.58
CA LEU A 11 -8.69 -7.34 -21.06
C LEU A 11 -7.71 -8.21 -20.27
N LYS A 12 -7.15 -9.24 -20.91
CA LYS A 12 -6.20 -10.18 -20.30
C LYS A 12 -4.74 -9.92 -20.64
N GLU A 13 -4.51 -9.36 -21.81
CA GLU A 13 -3.18 -9.10 -22.34
C GLU A 13 -3.18 -7.71 -22.98
N LEU A 14 -2.11 -6.96 -22.72
CA LEU A 14 -1.86 -5.67 -23.35
C LEU A 14 -0.36 -5.42 -23.35
N ASP A 15 0.20 -5.21 -24.53
CA ASP A 15 1.60 -4.77 -24.64
C ASP A 15 1.68 -3.25 -24.39
N VAL A 16 2.37 -2.90 -23.30
CA VAL A 16 2.61 -1.51 -22.87
C VAL A 16 4.09 -1.14 -22.81
N SER A 17 4.95 -2.06 -23.30
CA SER A 17 6.41 -1.97 -23.17
C SER A 17 7.01 -0.78 -23.92
N GLU A 18 6.41 -0.38 -25.05
CA GLU A 18 6.88 0.72 -25.91
C GLU A 18 6.08 2.03 -25.74
N TRP A 19 5.28 2.15 -24.67
CA TRP A 19 4.52 3.38 -24.45
C TRP A 19 5.42 4.56 -24.05
N ASP A 20 5.27 5.69 -24.74
CA ASP A 20 5.88 6.95 -24.31
C ASP A 20 5.02 7.60 -23.21
N THR A 21 5.45 7.41 -21.96
CA THR A 21 4.81 8.01 -20.79
C THR A 21 5.46 9.32 -20.34
N SER A 22 6.45 9.85 -21.09
CA SER A 22 7.27 10.99 -20.64
C SER A 22 6.49 12.28 -20.37
N ASN A 23 5.34 12.46 -21.00
CA ASN A 23 4.46 13.62 -20.84
C ASN A 23 3.25 13.36 -19.93
N VAL A 24 3.18 12.19 -19.29
CA VAL A 24 2.04 11.81 -18.47
C VAL A 24 2.17 12.39 -17.07
N SER A 25 1.19 13.19 -16.65
CA SER A 25 1.12 13.76 -15.29
C SER A 25 0.20 13.00 -14.34
N ILE A 26 -0.79 12.28 -14.87
CA ILE A 26 -1.78 11.54 -14.08
C ILE A 26 -1.84 10.10 -14.60
N MET A 27 -1.67 9.13 -13.70
CA MET A 27 -1.76 7.69 -13.92
C MET A 27 -2.82 7.06 -13.00
N SER A 28 -4.00 7.69 -12.91
CA SER A 28 -5.08 7.19 -12.05
C SER A 28 -5.94 6.15 -12.76
N PHE A 29 -6.31 5.08 -12.05
CA PHE A 29 -7.22 4.03 -12.53
C PHE A 29 -6.84 3.39 -13.88
N VAL A 30 -5.56 3.41 -14.28
CA VAL A 30 -5.15 3.01 -15.64
C VAL A 30 -5.59 1.59 -15.97
N PHE A 31 -5.40 0.66 -15.03
CA PHE A 31 -5.74 -0.76 -15.18
C PHE A 31 -6.75 -1.24 -14.13
N SER A 32 -7.42 -0.34 -13.43
CA SER A 32 -8.36 -0.74 -12.39
C SER A 32 -9.48 -1.61 -12.96
N TYR A 33 -9.86 -2.68 -12.25
CA TYR A 33 -10.86 -3.66 -12.68
C TYR A 33 -10.58 -4.31 -14.05
N THR A 34 -9.32 -4.44 -14.45
CA THR A 34 -8.94 -5.24 -15.63
C THR A 34 -8.67 -6.70 -15.25
N ALA A 35 -8.50 -7.56 -16.25
CA ALA A 35 -8.11 -8.96 -16.06
C ALA A 35 -6.68 -9.23 -16.55
N VAL A 36 -5.84 -8.19 -16.65
CA VAL A 36 -4.47 -8.33 -17.16
C VAL A 36 -3.66 -9.18 -16.19
N GLU A 37 -2.92 -10.15 -16.71
CA GLU A 37 -2.19 -11.12 -15.88
C GLU A 37 -0.76 -10.66 -15.57
N SER A 38 -0.12 -10.00 -16.55
CA SER A 38 1.18 -9.37 -16.43
C SER A 38 1.27 -8.09 -17.27
N LEU A 39 2.16 -7.18 -16.87
CA LEU A 39 2.45 -5.95 -17.60
C LEU A 39 3.94 -5.66 -17.57
N ASP A 40 4.51 -5.33 -18.73
CA ASP A 40 5.87 -4.83 -18.83
C ASP A 40 5.92 -3.30 -18.80
N VAL A 41 6.36 -2.75 -17.67
CA VAL A 41 6.37 -1.31 -17.37
C VAL A 41 7.79 -0.75 -17.19
N HIS A 42 8.85 -1.51 -17.52
CA HIS A 42 10.23 -1.12 -17.21
C HIS A 42 10.71 0.14 -17.97
N LYS A 43 10.12 0.46 -19.13
CA LYS A 43 10.47 1.64 -19.94
C LYS A 43 9.67 2.89 -19.59
N TRP A 44 8.70 2.80 -18.69
CA TRP A 44 7.86 3.94 -18.36
C TRP A 44 8.67 5.03 -17.66
N ASN A 45 8.66 6.21 -18.27
CA ASN A 45 9.14 7.43 -17.65
C ASN A 45 8.02 8.04 -16.80
N THR A 46 8.15 7.98 -15.47
CA THR A 46 7.18 8.55 -14.52
C THR A 46 7.61 9.89 -13.93
N SER A 47 8.71 10.48 -14.39
CA SER A 47 9.31 11.70 -13.79
C SER A 47 8.41 12.94 -13.83
N ASN A 48 7.31 12.91 -14.58
CA ASN A 48 6.31 13.98 -14.62
C ASN A 48 4.99 13.62 -13.93
N VAL A 49 4.84 12.39 -13.45
CA VAL A 49 3.62 11.91 -12.80
C VAL A 49 3.49 12.52 -11.41
N THR A 50 2.32 13.09 -11.14
CA THR A 50 1.96 13.67 -9.84
C THR A 50 0.92 12.85 -9.09
N THR A 51 0.24 11.92 -9.77
CA THR A 51 -0.87 11.13 -9.24
C THR A 51 -0.83 9.70 -9.79
N MET A 52 -0.82 8.70 -8.90
CA MET A 52 -0.84 7.27 -9.23
C MET A 52 -2.01 6.52 -8.56
N SER A 53 -3.02 7.27 -8.09
CA SER A 53 -4.19 6.74 -7.39
C SER A 53 -4.88 5.59 -8.12
N ASN A 54 -5.13 4.49 -7.43
CA ASN A 54 -5.90 3.35 -7.90
C ASN A 54 -5.40 2.73 -9.22
N MET A 55 -4.13 2.90 -9.56
CA MET A 55 -3.60 2.52 -10.88
C MET A 55 -3.86 1.05 -11.24
N PHE A 56 -3.71 0.14 -10.27
CA PHE A 56 -3.94 -1.30 -10.41
C PHE A 56 -5.05 -1.81 -9.48
N ALA A 57 -5.90 -0.91 -8.96
CA ALA A 57 -6.94 -1.25 -8.00
C ALA A 57 -7.89 -2.33 -8.54
N MET A 58 -8.18 -3.36 -7.74
CA MET A 58 -9.09 -4.46 -8.06
C MET A 58 -8.65 -5.30 -9.28
N THR A 59 -7.37 -5.27 -9.63
CA THR A 59 -6.81 -6.09 -10.72
C THR A 59 -6.34 -7.43 -10.16
N GLN A 60 -7.28 -8.26 -9.74
CA GLN A 60 -6.99 -9.53 -9.06
C GLN A 60 -6.23 -10.54 -9.93
N SER A 61 -6.34 -10.42 -11.26
CA SER A 61 -5.58 -11.27 -12.20
C SER A 61 -4.11 -10.87 -12.34
N LEU A 62 -3.74 -9.63 -11.99
CA LEU A 62 -2.38 -9.14 -12.14
C LEU A 62 -1.50 -9.77 -11.06
N THR A 63 -0.71 -10.76 -11.44
CA THR A 63 0.16 -11.51 -10.53
C THR A 63 1.62 -11.11 -10.66
N HIS A 64 1.99 -10.40 -11.74
CA HIS A 64 3.36 -10.00 -11.98
C HIS A 64 3.46 -8.64 -12.69
N LEU A 65 4.36 -7.78 -12.23
CA LEU A 65 4.85 -6.62 -12.97
C LEU A 65 6.26 -6.97 -13.44
N GLU A 66 6.48 -6.99 -14.75
CA GLU A 66 7.75 -7.44 -15.32
C GLU A 66 8.86 -6.41 -15.05
N GLY A 67 10.00 -6.92 -14.58
CA GLY A 67 11.20 -6.11 -14.32
C GLY A 67 11.15 -5.27 -13.05
N LYS A 68 12.25 -4.54 -12.79
CA LYS A 68 12.33 -3.63 -11.65
C LYS A 68 11.52 -2.37 -11.92
N LEU A 69 10.67 -1.97 -10.98
CA LEU A 69 9.97 -0.68 -11.02
C LEU A 69 10.98 0.48 -10.83
N ASN A 70 11.54 0.97 -11.94
CA ASN A 70 12.45 2.12 -11.98
C ASN A 70 11.70 3.44 -12.11
N TRP A 71 10.55 3.54 -11.46
CA TRP A 71 9.72 4.73 -11.50
C TRP A 71 10.31 5.84 -10.63
N ASP A 72 10.48 7.02 -11.23
CA ASP A 72 10.67 8.26 -10.49
C ASP A 72 9.32 8.71 -9.92
N THR A 73 9.13 8.53 -8.62
CA THR A 73 7.92 8.96 -7.90
C THR A 73 8.13 10.26 -7.13
N SER A 74 9.26 10.95 -7.31
CA SER A 74 9.63 12.14 -6.53
C SER A 74 8.63 13.30 -6.63
N LYS A 75 7.81 13.33 -7.68
CA LYS A 75 6.72 14.33 -7.85
C LYS A 75 5.33 13.83 -7.47
N VAL A 76 5.19 12.56 -7.12
CA VAL A 76 3.89 11.97 -6.83
C VAL A 76 3.39 12.46 -5.48
N THR A 77 2.13 12.89 -5.45
CA THR A 77 1.45 13.40 -4.25
C THR A 77 0.34 12.48 -3.77
N LYS A 78 -0.16 11.58 -4.62
CA LYS A 78 -1.25 10.64 -4.31
C LYS A 78 -0.95 9.24 -4.80
N MET A 79 -0.99 8.29 -3.88
CA MET A 79 -0.82 6.85 -4.11
C MET A 79 -1.97 6.03 -3.48
N ASP A 80 -3.08 6.68 -3.13
CA ASP A 80 -4.27 6.03 -2.58
C ASP A 80 -4.74 4.87 -3.47
N GLY A 81 -4.98 3.73 -2.85
CA GLY A 81 -5.47 2.51 -3.49
C GLY A 81 -4.62 1.97 -4.64
N MET A 82 -3.36 2.38 -4.80
CA MET A 82 -2.57 2.06 -6.00
C MET A 82 -2.53 0.57 -6.34
N PHE A 83 -2.45 -0.30 -5.33
CA PHE A 83 -2.41 -1.76 -5.45
C PHE A 83 -3.56 -2.48 -4.72
N ILE A 84 -4.58 -1.73 -4.25
CA ILE A 84 -5.67 -2.29 -3.44
C ILE A 84 -6.36 -3.45 -4.18
N PHE A 85 -6.52 -4.59 -3.50
CA PHE A 85 -7.08 -5.83 -4.07
C PHE A 85 -6.42 -6.29 -5.40
N SER A 86 -5.15 -6.00 -5.62
CA SER A 86 -4.38 -6.58 -6.73
C SER A 86 -3.92 -8.00 -6.41
N GLY A 87 -3.70 -8.82 -7.44
CA GLY A 87 -3.26 -10.21 -7.31
C GLY A 87 -1.76 -10.40 -7.08
N LEU A 88 -1.00 -9.31 -6.93
CA LEU A 88 0.47 -9.31 -6.89
C LEU A 88 0.97 -10.02 -5.62
N SER A 89 1.94 -10.91 -5.79
CA SER A 89 2.61 -11.61 -4.68
C SER A 89 3.95 -10.99 -4.30
N GLU A 90 4.54 -10.18 -5.19
CA GLU A 90 5.84 -9.53 -5.00
C GLU A 90 5.76 -8.08 -5.48
N LEU A 91 6.40 -7.18 -4.72
CA LEU A 91 6.51 -5.75 -5.03
C LEU A 91 7.89 -5.23 -4.62
N ASP A 92 8.75 -4.90 -5.60
CA ASP A 92 9.98 -4.14 -5.33
C ASP A 92 9.70 -2.64 -5.43
N LEU A 93 9.59 -1.99 -4.27
CA LEU A 93 9.33 -0.57 -4.12
C LEU A 93 10.59 0.22 -3.71
N SER A 94 11.78 -0.38 -3.82
CA SER A 94 13.04 0.21 -3.32
C SER A 94 13.39 1.57 -3.93
N ASN A 95 12.89 1.87 -5.15
CA ASN A 95 13.11 3.13 -5.85
C ASN A 95 12.07 4.21 -5.56
N PHE A 96 10.99 3.90 -4.82
CA PHE A 96 9.92 4.86 -4.57
C PHE A 96 10.40 5.95 -3.60
N ASP A 97 10.37 7.19 -4.07
CA ASP A 97 10.42 8.40 -3.25
C ASP A 97 8.98 8.80 -2.88
N THR A 98 8.63 8.65 -1.61
CA THR A 98 7.30 9.01 -1.11
C THR A 98 7.28 10.34 -0.35
N SER A 99 8.38 11.09 -0.33
CA SER A 99 8.56 12.31 0.49
C SER A 99 7.61 13.46 0.15
N ASN A 100 6.90 13.37 -0.98
CA ASN A 100 5.87 14.31 -1.41
C ASN A 100 4.44 13.74 -1.36
N VAL A 101 4.27 12.47 -0.99
CA VAL A 101 2.97 11.81 -0.95
C VAL A 101 2.18 12.30 0.27
N THR A 102 0.94 12.71 0.04
CA THR A 102 0.01 13.15 1.08
C THR A 102 -1.10 12.15 1.35
N ASP A 103 -1.39 11.27 0.38
CA ASP A 103 -2.49 10.29 0.45
C ASP A 103 -2.00 8.89 0.05
N MET A 104 -2.17 7.94 0.97
CA MET A 104 -1.83 6.52 0.83
C MET A 104 -3.00 5.62 1.28
N ASP A 105 -4.22 6.14 1.43
CA ASP A 105 -5.36 5.35 1.91
C ASP A 105 -5.52 4.05 1.11
N GLY A 106 -5.62 2.93 1.81
CA GLY A 106 -5.80 1.61 1.21
C GLY A 106 -4.71 1.16 0.23
N MET A 107 -3.53 1.79 0.18
CA MET A 107 -2.55 1.59 -0.91
C MET A 107 -2.23 0.11 -1.19
N PHE A 108 -2.15 -0.73 -0.16
CA PHE A 108 -1.86 -2.17 -0.25
C PHE A 108 -3.01 -3.05 0.25
N GLY A 109 -4.16 -2.49 0.61
CA GLY A 109 -5.20 -3.25 1.30
C GLY A 109 -5.79 -4.36 0.44
N GLY A 110 -5.99 -5.54 1.02
CA GLY A 110 -6.65 -6.67 0.38
C GLY A 110 -5.79 -7.39 -0.65
N MET A 111 -4.46 -7.24 -0.59
CA MET A 111 -3.52 -7.97 -1.43
C MET A 111 -3.37 -9.42 -0.94
N GLU A 112 -4.31 -10.28 -1.35
CA GLU A 112 -4.47 -11.67 -0.89
C GLU A 112 -3.27 -12.61 -1.16
N ASN A 113 -2.27 -12.18 -1.95
CA ASN A 113 -1.09 -12.98 -2.28
C ASN A 113 0.23 -12.39 -1.77
N LEU A 114 0.22 -11.16 -1.22
CA LEU A 114 1.43 -10.50 -0.76
C LEU A 114 1.80 -11.01 0.64
N GLU A 115 2.91 -11.74 0.76
CA GLU A 115 3.37 -12.28 2.04
C GLU A 115 4.33 -11.34 2.77
N THR A 116 5.19 -10.67 2.00
CA THR A 116 6.19 -9.74 2.56
C THR A 116 6.19 -8.44 1.79
N LEU A 117 6.36 -7.33 2.50
CA LEU A 117 6.43 -6.01 1.91
C LEU A 117 7.60 -5.22 2.50
N ASP A 118 8.43 -4.63 1.65
CA ASP A 118 9.50 -3.71 2.07
C ASP A 118 9.16 -2.28 1.68
N ILE A 119 8.87 -1.46 2.70
CA ILE A 119 8.69 -0.02 2.59
C ILE A 119 9.72 0.73 3.44
N GLY A 120 10.90 0.14 3.65
CA GLY A 120 12.01 0.72 4.39
C GLY A 120 12.51 2.05 3.82
N SER A 121 12.29 2.29 2.52
CA SER A 121 12.64 3.53 1.83
C SER A 121 11.59 4.64 2.00
N PHE A 122 10.38 4.33 2.50
CA PHE A 122 9.28 5.28 2.50
C PHE A 122 9.51 6.41 3.52
N ASP A 123 9.40 7.64 3.03
CA ASP A 123 9.26 8.86 3.81
C ASP A 123 7.78 9.25 3.81
N THR A 124 7.09 9.03 4.93
CA THR A 124 5.66 9.29 5.05
C THR A 124 5.37 10.55 5.88
N SER A 125 6.37 11.41 6.05
CA SER A 125 6.29 12.61 6.89
C SER A 125 5.23 13.63 6.43
N LYS A 126 4.83 13.58 5.15
CA LYS A 126 3.76 14.43 4.58
C LYS A 126 2.43 13.71 4.42
N VAL A 127 2.35 12.42 4.75
CA VAL A 127 1.12 11.63 4.59
C VAL A 127 0.12 12.07 5.65
N THR A 128 -0.99 12.64 5.18
CA THR A 128 -2.11 13.07 6.03
C THR A 128 -3.25 12.06 6.02
N ASN A 129 -3.32 11.19 5.00
CA ASN A 129 -4.29 10.12 4.90
C ASN A 129 -3.58 8.79 4.67
N ALA A 130 -3.71 7.88 5.64
CA ALA A 130 -3.05 6.59 5.72
C ALA A 130 -3.99 5.54 6.31
N GLU A 131 -5.30 5.74 6.14
CA GLU A 131 -6.28 4.77 6.59
C GLU A 131 -6.16 3.47 5.77
N ASN A 132 -6.45 2.34 6.41
CA ASN A 132 -6.54 1.00 5.83
C ASN A 132 -5.40 0.57 4.89
N ILE A 133 -4.18 1.13 5.03
CA ILE A 133 -3.05 0.85 4.12
C ILE A 133 -2.85 -0.65 3.94
N PHE A 134 -2.95 -1.41 5.04
CA PHE A 134 -2.81 -2.87 5.07
C PHE A 134 -4.11 -3.59 5.44
N GLY A 135 -5.25 -2.94 5.27
CA GLY A 135 -6.54 -3.50 5.66
C GLY A 135 -6.88 -4.73 4.80
N MET A 136 -7.37 -5.81 5.43
CA MET A 136 -7.77 -7.05 4.73
C MET A 136 -6.61 -7.83 4.08
N ASP A 137 -5.36 -7.54 4.43
CA ASP A 137 -4.20 -8.32 3.98
C ASP A 137 -4.04 -9.62 4.78
N GLU A 138 -4.73 -10.68 4.36
CA GLU A 138 -4.78 -11.95 5.11
C GLU A 138 -3.47 -12.76 5.08
N LYS A 139 -2.63 -12.58 4.04
CA LYS A 139 -1.36 -13.32 3.89
C LYS A 139 -0.12 -12.52 4.27
N LEU A 140 -0.24 -11.21 4.40
CA LEU A 140 0.88 -10.35 4.74
C LEU A 140 1.37 -10.74 6.13
N ASN A 141 2.57 -11.32 6.18
CA ASN A 141 3.18 -11.88 7.38
C ASN A 141 4.50 -11.18 7.76
N ARG A 142 5.00 -10.25 6.93
CA ARG A 142 6.17 -9.42 7.24
C ARG A 142 6.14 -8.06 6.53
N ILE A 143 6.36 -6.98 7.27
CA ILE A 143 6.55 -5.62 6.70
C ILE A 143 7.87 -5.03 7.17
N THR A 144 8.75 -4.59 6.27
CA THR A 144 9.96 -3.83 6.62
C THR A 144 9.67 -2.33 6.60
N LEU A 145 9.96 -1.65 7.70
CA LEU A 145 9.65 -0.22 7.91
C LEU A 145 10.93 0.60 8.06
N GLY A 146 10.92 1.82 7.54
CA GLY A 146 12.03 2.76 7.60
C GLY A 146 11.94 3.73 8.77
N ALA A 147 13.04 4.40 9.09
CA ALA A 147 13.07 5.43 10.15
C ALA A 147 12.13 6.61 9.90
N LYS A 148 11.72 6.84 8.65
CA LYS A 148 10.80 7.90 8.25
C LYS A 148 9.38 7.41 7.95
N THR A 149 9.11 6.13 8.17
CA THR A 149 7.78 5.54 7.99
C THR A 149 6.97 5.77 9.27
N THR A 150 6.22 6.88 9.27
CA THR A 150 5.31 7.30 10.34
C THR A 150 3.93 7.61 9.77
N PHE A 151 2.86 7.05 10.35
CA PHE A 151 1.50 7.32 9.89
C PHE A 151 0.70 8.04 10.98
N GLN A 152 0.09 9.17 10.61
CA GLN A 152 -0.81 9.95 11.45
C GLN A 152 -2.26 9.48 11.25
N SER A 153 -2.55 8.21 11.56
CA SER A 153 -3.90 7.66 11.38
C SER A 153 -4.29 6.73 12.52
N PHE A 154 -5.60 6.74 12.82
CA PHE A 154 -6.19 5.86 13.81
C PHE A 154 -6.26 4.41 13.32
N TYR A 155 -6.25 4.16 12.00
CA TYR A 155 -6.59 2.86 11.42
C TYR A 155 -5.74 2.52 10.20
N THR A 156 -4.42 2.38 10.37
CA THR A 156 -3.53 1.92 9.30
C THR A 156 -3.63 0.41 9.02
N GLY A 157 -4.32 -0.34 9.87
CA GLY A 157 -4.25 -1.81 9.96
C GLY A 157 -3.13 -2.31 10.88
N LEU A 158 -2.31 -1.41 11.44
CA LEU A 158 -1.21 -1.76 12.34
C LEU A 158 -1.72 -1.88 13.81
N PRO A 159 -1.29 -2.87 14.62
CA PRO A 159 -1.57 -2.97 16.05
C PRO A 159 -1.33 -1.71 16.90
N LEU A 160 -1.86 -1.75 18.13
CA LEU A 160 -1.54 -0.80 19.20
C LEU A 160 -0.22 -1.20 19.88
N ILE A 161 0.57 -0.23 20.32
CA ILE A 161 1.78 -0.49 21.13
C ILE A 161 1.43 -0.46 22.62
N SER A 162 1.83 -1.48 23.38
CA SER A 162 1.73 -1.50 24.86
C SER A 162 2.89 -0.74 25.52
N THR A 163 2.61 0.04 26.56
CA THR A 163 3.58 0.92 27.24
C THR A 163 4.30 0.27 28.44
N GLU A 164 4.11 -1.02 28.71
CA GLU A 164 4.47 -1.61 30.01
C GLU A 164 5.90 -2.17 30.15
N SER A 165 6.77 -2.21 29.11
CA SER A 165 8.00 -3.02 29.21
C SER A 165 9.32 -2.52 28.57
N GLY A 166 9.52 -1.22 28.41
CA GLY A 166 10.89 -0.65 28.36
C GLY A 166 11.39 -0.06 27.04
N GLU A 167 12.60 0.52 27.13
CA GLU A 167 13.25 1.40 26.13
C GLU A 167 13.41 0.79 24.73
N TYR A 168 13.24 1.63 23.70
CA TYR A 168 13.24 1.24 22.28
C TYR A 168 14.16 2.12 21.40
N THR A 169 14.73 1.52 20.36
CA THR A 169 15.47 2.18 19.26
C THR A 169 15.09 1.53 17.90
N GLY A 170 14.28 2.18 17.06
CA GLY A 170 13.86 1.62 15.76
C GLY A 170 12.57 2.20 15.16
N GLY A 171 12.43 2.15 13.83
CA GLY A 171 11.55 2.97 13.00
C GLY A 171 10.14 2.43 12.74
N TRP A 172 9.19 2.84 13.57
CA TRP A 172 7.83 3.22 13.20
C TRP A 172 7.21 3.93 14.41
N ILE A 173 6.49 5.03 14.19
CA ILE A 173 5.82 5.80 15.24
C ILE A 173 4.37 5.98 14.83
N ARG A 174 3.43 5.44 15.63
CA ARG A 174 2.02 5.85 15.52
C ARG A 174 1.87 7.22 16.12
N ILE A 175 1.31 8.17 15.37
CA ILE A 175 0.98 9.50 15.88
C ILE A 175 -0.54 9.61 15.99
N ILE A 176 -1.05 9.47 17.21
CA ILE A 176 -2.43 9.75 17.63
C ILE A 176 -2.50 11.15 18.26
N PRO A 177 -3.32 12.09 17.75
CA PRO A 177 -3.52 13.37 18.44
C PRO A 177 -3.83 13.15 19.94
N GLU A 178 -3.11 13.87 20.82
CA GLU A 178 -3.29 13.86 22.30
C GLU A 178 -2.77 12.63 23.09
N SER A 179 -1.93 11.77 22.51
CA SER A 179 -1.32 10.62 23.21
C SER A 179 0.23 10.65 23.20
N PRO A 180 0.94 10.28 24.29
CA PRO A 180 2.41 10.19 24.28
C PRO A 180 2.86 8.92 23.53
N PHE A 181 3.57 9.06 22.41
CA PHE A 181 3.83 7.95 21.47
C PHE A 181 4.92 6.96 21.90
N THR A 182 4.75 5.72 21.44
CA THR A 182 5.71 4.61 21.53
C THR A 182 6.12 4.17 20.10
N THR A 183 7.30 3.56 19.97
CA THR A 183 7.90 3.02 18.72
C THR A 183 7.83 1.49 18.63
N TYR A 184 7.88 0.89 17.42
CA TYR A 184 8.18 -0.55 17.25
C TYR A 184 9.69 -0.82 17.07
N SER A 185 10.23 -1.97 17.52
CA SER A 185 11.67 -2.28 17.52
C SER A 185 12.06 -3.22 16.40
N SER A 186 11.08 -3.92 15.81
CA SER A 186 11.24 -4.69 14.59
C SER A 186 9.89 -5.03 13.96
N SER A 187 9.93 -5.34 12.66
CA SER A 187 8.85 -5.94 11.89
C SER A 187 8.25 -7.18 12.54
N ASP A 188 9.07 -7.99 13.21
CA ASP A 188 8.65 -9.27 13.80
C ASP A 188 7.69 -9.06 14.98
N ILE A 189 7.98 -8.09 15.87
CA ILE A 189 7.13 -7.75 17.01
C ILE A 189 5.80 -7.13 16.56
N PHE A 190 5.83 -6.39 15.47
CA PHE A 190 4.64 -5.84 14.83
C PHE A 190 3.70 -6.96 14.34
N MET A 191 4.26 -7.99 13.68
CA MET A 191 3.46 -9.09 13.12
C MET A 191 2.89 -10.05 14.14
N GLU A 192 3.45 -10.14 15.35
CA GLU A 192 2.84 -10.89 16.45
C GLU A 192 1.44 -10.37 16.85
N SER A 193 1.17 -9.09 16.59
CA SER A 193 -0.11 -8.44 16.91
C SER A 193 -0.94 -8.04 15.68
N PHE A 194 -0.42 -8.25 14.47
CA PHE A 194 -1.16 -8.03 13.23
C PHE A 194 -2.04 -9.26 12.94
N ASN A 195 -3.36 -9.09 12.99
CA ASN A 195 -4.30 -10.19 12.82
C ASN A 195 -5.07 -10.14 11.50
N GLY A 196 -4.69 -9.26 10.55
CA GLY A 196 -5.35 -9.06 9.25
C GLY A 196 -6.82 -8.63 9.32
N ASN A 197 -7.42 -8.63 10.51
CA ASN A 197 -8.81 -8.34 10.74
C ASN A 197 -8.94 -6.85 11.03
N LEU A 198 -9.94 -6.22 10.39
CA LEU A 198 -10.58 -5.03 10.94
C LEU A 198 -11.03 -5.39 12.36
N VAL A 199 -10.21 -5.10 13.38
CA VAL A 199 -10.66 -5.24 14.76
C VAL A 199 -11.82 -4.27 14.91
N GLU A 200 -12.99 -4.88 14.85
CA GLU A 200 -14.20 -4.54 15.55
C GLU A 200 -14.36 -3.06 15.79
N ARG A 201 -15.35 -2.49 15.10
CA ARG A 201 -16.16 -1.44 15.70
C ARG A 201 -16.34 -1.77 17.18
N MET A 202 -15.69 -1.00 18.05
CA MET A 202 -16.15 -0.81 19.41
C MET A 202 -17.50 -0.08 19.37
N PHE A 203 -18.54 -0.73 18.85
CA PHE A 203 -19.94 -0.43 19.12
C PHE A 203 -20.68 -1.76 18.99
N GLY A 204 -21.05 -2.28 20.16
CA GLY A 204 -21.33 -3.69 20.36
C GLY A 204 -22.40 -4.29 19.46
N LYS A 205 -22.24 -5.59 19.19
CA LYS A 205 -23.32 -6.58 19.18
C LYS A 205 -22.74 -7.99 19.24
N ASP A 206 -22.84 -8.55 20.44
CA ASP A 206 -23.12 -9.95 20.80
C ASP A 206 -22.94 -11.04 19.71
N LEU A 207 -21.93 -11.88 19.90
CA LEU A 207 -21.55 -13.02 19.07
C LEU A 207 -22.28 -14.34 19.44
N SER A 208 -23.34 -14.32 20.25
CA SER A 208 -24.04 -15.54 20.70
C SER A 208 -24.89 -16.29 19.64
N LYS A 209 -24.74 -16.02 18.33
CA LYS A 209 -25.66 -16.58 17.31
C LYS A 209 -25.08 -17.20 16.05
N MET A 210 -23.80 -17.56 15.97
CA MET A 210 -23.30 -18.29 14.78
C MET A 210 -22.42 -19.50 15.13
N ALA A 211 -23.05 -20.50 15.74
CA ALA A 211 -22.64 -21.89 15.61
C ALA A 211 -23.90 -22.77 15.69
N ASN A 212 -24.36 -23.25 14.53
CA ASN A 212 -25.03 -24.52 14.37
C ASN A 212 -24.18 -25.35 13.43
#